data_AF-A0A7M6DRX7-F1
#
_entry.id   AF-A0A7M6DRX7-F1
#
_cell.length_a   1.000
_cell.length_b   1.000
_cell.length_c   1.000
_cell.angle_alpha   90.00
_cell.angle_beta   90.00
_cell.angle_gamma   90.00
#
_symmetry.space_group_name_H-M   'P 1'
#
loop_
_entity.id
_entity.type
_entity.pdbx_description
1 polymer ?
#
loop_
_entity_poly.entity_id
_entity_poly.type
_entity_poly.pdbx_seq_one_letter_code
_entity_poly.pdbx_strand_id
1 'polypeptide(L)'
;DDSGSLQTDPVYTIEPPKWRKTKKSSDVKHFLRFATIFYHPLVFPLLHIPNEAGSCEVGMPCRFPKKIPGLSGVRWIPACCSGLILDILQNVIKDMNVVFDLYVVEDQTFGGFHNGSWTGIVQDVYTGKADVGVHAMTQLHQRLDYVDYTEPILGSWLGIVRRREKPSLPVINWIFLTKLHVNLIIAILVVFVINFVFALVCENTMAKYLRLKRFHTRDMFSYISGLLFQRDLGAKLPEFWSSRLPCICYAIAMTIIMSTYTANLTATNIVYDDSDDFQGLSDPKLTNPSSEFKITVMGQTAYELWARTKPLLYEHMKDAMVPNDYV
;
A
#
# COMPACT_ATOMS: atom_id res chain seq x y z
N ASP A 1 40.40 -38.50 -26.51
CA ASP A 1 40.34 -38.14 -25.09
C ASP A 1 40.03 -36.65 -25.05
N ASP A 2 38.80 -36.18 -24.84
CA ASP A 2 37.79 -36.61 -23.87
C ASP A 2 36.38 -36.52 -24.45
N SER A 3 35.59 -37.58 -24.23
CA SER A 3 34.15 -37.62 -24.46
C SER A 3 33.45 -37.47 -23.12
N GLY A 4 33.06 -36.25 -22.78
CA GLY A 4 32.29 -35.94 -21.57
C GLY A 4 30.80 -36.23 -21.79
N SER A 5 30.35 -37.41 -21.39
CA SER A 5 28.93 -37.79 -21.32
C SER A 5 28.17 -36.89 -20.33
N LEU A 6 27.14 -36.17 -20.80
CA LEU A 6 26.14 -35.57 -19.93
C LEU A 6 25.40 -36.69 -19.19
N GLN A 7 25.68 -36.81 -17.90
CA GLN A 7 25.01 -37.70 -16.98
C GLN A 7 23.60 -37.16 -16.73
N THR A 8 22.60 -37.80 -17.31
CA THR A 8 21.19 -37.49 -17.04
C THR A 8 20.84 -38.01 -15.65
N ASP A 9 20.55 -37.10 -14.71
CA ASP A 9 20.01 -37.45 -13.40
C ASP A 9 18.67 -38.20 -13.54
N PRO A 10 18.40 -39.22 -12.70
CA PRO A 10 17.21 -40.03 -12.83
C PRO A 10 15.94 -39.21 -12.55
N VAL A 11 14.97 -39.34 -13.45
CA VAL A 11 13.62 -38.82 -13.30
C VAL A 11 12.91 -39.60 -12.20
N TYR A 12 12.71 -38.97 -11.04
CA TYR A 12 11.84 -39.52 -10.00
C TYR A 12 10.37 -39.35 -10.41
N THR A 13 9.84 -40.34 -11.12
CA THR A 13 8.39 -40.59 -11.18
C THR A 13 7.99 -41.35 -9.93
N ILE A 14 7.38 -40.67 -8.96
CA ILE A 14 6.70 -41.34 -7.85
C ILE A 14 5.40 -41.93 -8.42
N GLU A 15 5.43 -43.20 -8.83
CA GLU A 15 4.21 -43.94 -9.15
C GLU A 15 3.33 -44.06 -7.89
N PRO A 16 1.99 -43.96 -8.00
CA PRO A 16 1.12 -44.26 -6.88
C PRO A 16 1.32 -45.73 -6.43
N PRO A 17 1.26 -46.04 -5.12
CA PRO A 17 1.53 -47.38 -4.63
C PRO A 17 0.51 -48.40 -5.17
N LYS A 18 1.00 -49.38 -5.93
CA LYS A 18 0.24 -50.47 -6.56
C LYS A 18 -0.25 -51.51 -5.55
N TRP A 19 -1.19 -51.20 -4.67
CA TRP A 19 -1.87 -52.24 -3.87
C TRP A 19 -3.35 -51.91 -3.58
N ARG A 20 -4.24 -52.09 -4.55
CA ARG A 20 -5.64 -52.41 -4.24
C ARG A 20 -5.71 -53.91 -3.87
N LYS A 21 -5.19 -54.26 -2.70
CA LYS A 21 -5.53 -55.50 -2.00
C LYS A 21 -6.17 -55.12 -0.68
N THR A 22 -7.46 -55.39 -0.60
CA THR A 22 -8.36 -55.18 0.54
C THR A 22 -7.73 -55.67 1.83
N LYS A 23 -7.30 -54.75 2.70
CA LYS A 23 -7.02 -55.01 4.12
C LYS A 23 -8.13 -54.42 4.98
N LYS A 24 -8.42 -55.10 6.09
CA LYS A 24 -9.45 -54.76 7.07
C LYS A 24 -9.33 -53.29 7.54
N SER A 25 -10.50 -52.69 7.71
CA SER A 25 -10.84 -51.27 7.83
C SER A 25 -10.20 -50.44 8.96
N SER A 26 -9.24 -50.94 9.74
CA SER A 26 -8.74 -50.21 10.94
C SER A 26 -7.33 -49.64 10.87
N ASP A 27 -6.50 -50.03 9.89
CA ASP A 27 -5.10 -49.54 9.74
C ASP A 27 -4.76 -49.13 8.29
N VAL A 28 -5.78 -48.74 7.51
CA VAL A 28 -5.55 -48.20 6.16
C VAL A 28 -5.39 -46.69 6.30
N LYS A 29 -4.14 -46.20 6.28
CA LYS A 29 -3.92 -44.76 6.12
C LYS A 29 -4.53 -44.35 4.78
N HIS A 30 -5.58 -43.55 4.84
CA HIS A 30 -6.23 -43.02 3.64
C HIS A 30 -5.24 -42.12 2.89
N PHE A 31 -5.28 -42.19 1.56
CA PHE A 31 -4.47 -41.35 0.68
C PHE A 31 -5.33 -40.20 0.17
N LEU A 32 -4.88 -38.96 0.37
CA LEU A 32 -5.58 -37.74 -0.07
C LEU A 32 -4.69 -36.87 -0.94
N ARG A 33 -5.25 -36.37 -2.05
CA ARG A 33 -4.61 -35.43 -2.95
C ARG A 33 -5.10 -34.02 -2.66
N PHE A 34 -4.17 -33.14 -2.34
CA PHE A 34 -4.43 -31.74 -2.05
C PHE A 34 -3.98 -30.86 -3.23
N ALA A 35 -4.88 -30.02 -3.73
CA ALA A 35 -4.56 -29.02 -4.76
C ALA A 35 -4.42 -27.63 -4.13
N THR A 36 -3.39 -26.88 -4.53
CA THR A 36 -3.20 -25.49 -4.10
C THR A 36 -2.67 -24.60 -5.24
N ILE A 37 -2.47 -23.32 -4.95
CA ILE A 37 -1.82 -22.34 -5.83
C ILE A 37 -0.78 -21.53 -5.06
N PHE A 38 0.15 -20.91 -5.78
CA PHE A 38 1.06 -19.94 -5.18
C PHE A 38 0.37 -18.58 -5.00
N TYR A 39 0.45 -18.06 -3.78
CA TYR A 39 -0.10 -16.77 -3.40
C TYR A 39 0.59 -16.27 -2.15
N HIS A 40 1.49 -15.31 -2.28
CA HIS A 40 2.22 -14.76 -1.13
C HIS A 40 1.29 -13.90 -0.26
N PRO A 41 1.34 -13.99 1.10
CA PRO A 41 2.20 -14.83 1.94
C PRO A 41 1.56 -16.17 2.38
N LEU A 42 0.43 -16.58 1.77
CA LEU A 42 -0.38 -17.71 2.21
C LEU A 42 0.20 -19.06 1.83
N VAL A 43 0.72 -19.17 0.61
CA VAL A 43 1.40 -20.36 0.07
C VAL A 43 2.49 -19.89 -0.89
N PHE A 44 3.73 -20.26 -0.65
CA PHE A 44 4.86 -19.91 -1.52
C PHE A 44 5.89 -21.04 -1.56
N PRO A 45 6.63 -21.18 -2.67
CA PRO A 45 7.70 -22.16 -2.77
C PRO A 45 8.94 -21.67 -2.02
N LEU A 46 9.62 -22.59 -1.35
CA LEU A 46 10.97 -22.41 -0.84
C LEU A 46 11.97 -22.81 -1.93
N LEU A 47 13.12 -22.15 -1.97
CA LEU A 47 14.20 -22.42 -2.93
C LEU A 47 14.91 -23.78 -2.70
N HIS A 48 14.54 -24.51 -1.64
CA HIS A 48 15.15 -25.79 -1.29
C HIS A 48 14.41 -26.97 -1.94
N ILE A 49 15.20 -27.86 -2.54
CA ILE A 49 14.74 -29.15 -3.06
C ILE A 49 14.58 -30.10 -1.87
N PRO A 50 13.53 -30.94 -1.81
CA PRO A 50 13.40 -31.95 -0.75
C PRO A 50 14.63 -32.87 -0.71
N ASN A 51 14.99 -33.33 0.50
CA ASN A 51 16.10 -34.25 0.73
C ASN A 51 15.89 -35.57 -0.03
N GLU A 52 16.91 -36.43 -0.12
CA GLU A 52 16.82 -37.76 -0.77
C GLU A 52 15.66 -38.64 -0.23
N ALA A 53 15.23 -38.40 1.01
CA ALA A 53 14.07 -39.04 1.64
C ALA A 53 12.70 -38.45 1.24
N GLY A 54 12.66 -37.41 0.40
CA GLY A 54 11.44 -36.68 0.02
C GLY A 54 10.90 -35.75 1.10
N SER A 55 11.68 -35.45 2.15
CA SER A 55 11.29 -34.61 3.28
C SER A 55 11.86 -33.19 3.18
N CYS A 56 11.08 -32.19 3.60
CA CYS A 56 11.50 -30.80 3.71
C CYS A 56 11.88 -30.47 5.16
N GLU A 57 12.97 -29.73 5.37
CA GLU A 57 13.35 -29.23 6.72
C GLU A 57 12.35 -28.19 7.24
N VAL A 58 11.87 -27.34 6.32
CA VAL A 58 10.87 -26.31 6.59
C VAL A 58 9.75 -26.45 5.57
N GLY A 59 8.51 -26.39 6.06
CA GLY A 59 7.31 -26.54 5.24
C GLY A 59 6.99 -27.99 4.89
N MET A 60 6.20 -28.16 3.83
CA MET A 60 5.73 -29.46 3.37
C MET A 60 6.20 -29.77 1.95
N PRO A 61 6.44 -31.05 1.62
CA PRO A 61 6.75 -31.43 0.25
C PRO A 61 5.54 -31.14 -0.64
N CYS A 62 5.80 -30.44 -1.74
CA CYS A 62 4.82 -30.10 -2.75
C CYS A 62 5.40 -30.36 -4.14
N ARG A 63 4.53 -30.46 -5.15
CA ARG A 63 4.97 -30.52 -6.54
C ARG A 63 4.29 -29.46 -7.37
N PHE A 64 5.05 -28.81 -8.24
CA PHE A 64 4.52 -27.78 -9.11
C PHE A 64 4.74 -28.13 -10.59
N PRO A 65 3.82 -27.70 -11.48
CA PRO A 65 3.87 -28.04 -12.88
C PRO A 65 4.81 -27.09 -13.63
N LYS A 66 5.74 -27.65 -14.41
CA LYS A 66 6.55 -26.92 -15.38
C LYS A 66 6.15 -27.34 -16.79
N LYS A 67 5.62 -26.38 -17.56
CA LYS A 67 5.29 -26.58 -18.98
C LYS A 67 6.60 -26.72 -19.76
N ILE A 68 6.73 -27.80 -20.54
CA ILE A 68 7.89 -28.00 -21.42
C ILE A 68 7.57 -27.34 -22.77
N PRO A 69 8.40 -26.40 -23.26
CA PRO A 69 8.18 -25.84 -24.59
C PRO A 69 8.33 -26.93 -25.66
N GLY A 70 7.27 -27.18 -26.43
CA GLY A 70 7.28 -28.08 -27.59
C GLY A 70 6.68 -29.48 -27.40
N LEU A 71 6.28 -29.88 -26.19
CA LEU A 71 5.51 -31.11 -25.94
C LEU A 71 4.20 -30.82 -25.20
N SER A 72 3.12 -31.50 -25.56
CA SER A 72 1.83 -31.51 -24.84
C SER A 72 1.94 -32.31 -23.54
N GLY A 73 2.86 -31.93 -22.65
CA GLY A 73 3.14 -32.64 -21.41
C GLY A 73 3.60 -31.70 -20.30
N VAL A 74 3.06 -31.91 -19.10
CA VAL A 74 3.45 -31.18 -17.90
C VAL A 74 4.43 -32.03 -17.08
N ARG A 75 5.60 -31.46 -16.76
CA ARG A 75 6.55 -32.10 -15.83
C ARG A 75 6.32 -31.58 -14.43
N TRP A 76 6.08 -32.48 -13.49
CA TRP A 76 5.96 -32.15 -12.07
C TRP A 76 7.34 -32.07 -11.43
N ILE A 77 7.64 -30.95 -10.78
CA ILE A 77 8.89 -30.72 -10.08
C ILE A 77 8.64 -30.75 -8.59
N PRO A 78 9.35 -31.59 -7.82
CA PRO A 78 9.26 -31.58 -6.37
C PRO A 78 9.93 -30.32 -5.80
N ALA A 79 9.27 -29.69 -4.84
CA ALA A 79 9.77 -28.55 -4.08
C ALA A 79 9.26 -28.61 -2.64
N CYS A 80 9.78 -27.73 -1.80
CA CYS A 80 9.25 -27.48 -0.48
C CYS A 80 8.37 -26.24 -0.52
N CYS A 81 7.14 -26.32 -0.02
CA CYS A 81 6.22 -25.19 0.05
C CYS A 81 5.96 -24.83 1.50
N SER A 82 5.85 -23.53 1.79
CA SER A 82 5.53 -23.02 3.11
C SER A 82 4.48 -21.92 3.02
N GLY A 83 3.81 -21.63 4.13
CA GLY A 83 2.90 -20.51 4.25
C GLY A 83 1.77 -20.79 5.24
N LEU A 84 1.03 -19.74 5.60
CA LEU A 84 0.01 -19.79 6.66
C LEU A 84 -0.99 -20.94 6.46
N ILE A 85 -1.46 -21.15 5.23
CA ILE A 85 -2.45 -22.18 4.94
C ILE A 85 -1.84 -23.59 5.01
N LEU A 86 -0.56 -23.72 4.63
CA LEU A 86 0.14 -24.99 4.70
C LEU A 86 0.46 -25.38 6.15
N ASP A 87 0.77 -24.43 7.02
CA ASP A 87 1.00 -24.70 8.45
C ASP A 87 -0.28 -25.22 9.13
N ILE A 88 -1.44 -24.65 8.78
CA ILE A 88 -2.74 -25.14 9.23
C ILE A 88 -2.99 -26.55 8.68
N LEU A 89 -2.76 -26.78 7.38
CA LEU A 89 -2.94 -28.08 6.74
C LEU A 89 -2.03 -29.14 7.38
N GLN A 90 -0.80 -28.80 7.75
CA GLN A 90 0.13 -29.71 8.40
C GLN A 90 -0.42 -30.24 9.74
N ASN A 91 -1.05 -29.37 10.54
CA ASN A 91 -1.70 -29.77 11.79
C ASN A 91 -2.91 -30.68 11.52
N VAL A 92 -3.74 -30.33 10.53
CA VAL A 92 -4.92 -31.13 10.15
C VAL A 92 -4.52 -32.53 9.65
N ILE A 93 -3.49 -32.63 8.82
CA ILE A 93 -2.98 -33.91 8.32
C ILE A 93 -2.41 -34.76 9.46
N LYS A 94 -1.70 -34.14 10.41
CA LYS A 94 -1.14 -34.82 11.58
C LYS A 94 -2.24 -35.44 12.44
N ASP A 95 -3.34 -34.73 12.64
CA ASP A 95 -4.49 -35.21 13.42
C ASP A 95 -5.29 -36.29 12.69
N MET A 96 -5.43 -36.19 11.36
CA MET A 96 -6.12 -37.20 10.55
C MET A 96 -5.29 -38.48 10.28
N ASN A 97 -3.97 -38.43 10.45
CA ASN A 97 -3.03 -39.54 10.19
C ASN A 97 -3.18 -40.15 8.78
N VAL A 98 -3.26 -39.29 7.76
CA VAL A 98 -3.40 -39.65 6.34
C VAL A 98 -2.07 -39.56 5.59
N VAL A 99 -1.93 -40.32 4.51
CA VAL A 99 -0.87 -40.10 3.53
C VAL A 99 -1.37 -39.07 2.53
N PHE A 100 -0.54 -38.12 2.14
CA PHE A 100 -0.96 -37.02 1.29
C PHE A 100 -0.02 -36.78 0.11
N ASP A 101 -0.57 -36.14 -0.92
CA ASP A 101 0.17 -35.59 -2.05
C ASP A 101 -0.33 -34.17 -2.32
N LEU A 102 0.54 -33.19 -2.09
CA LEU A 102 0.24 -31.77 -2.27
C LEU A 102 0.81 -31.30 -3.61
N TYR A 103 -0.05 -30.77 -4.46
CA TYR A 103 0.38 -30.26 -5.77
C TYR A 103 -0.22 -28.89 -6.09
N VAL A 104 0.51 -28.13 -6.89
CA VAL A 104 0.08 -26.83 -7.40
C VAL A 104 -0.66 -27.03 -8.71
N VAL A 105 -1.83 -26.41 -8.87
CA VAL A 105 -2.66 -26.56 -10.08
C VAL A 105 -1.92 -26.01 -11.31
N GLU A 106 -2.10 -26.67 -12.46
CA GLU A 106 -1.44 -26.36 -13.74
C GLU A 106 -1.67 -24.93 -14.24
N ASP A 107 -2.87 -24.39 -13.99
CA ASP A 107 -3.25 -23.05 -14.41
C ASP A 107 -2.94 -21.98 -13.36
N GLN A 108 -2.49 -22.36 -12.16
CA GLN A 108 -2.26 -21.47 -11.01
C GLN A 108 -3.42 -20.52 -10.67
N THR A 109 -4.65 -20.93 -10.96
CA THR A 109 -5.85 -20.13 -10.69
C THR A 109 -6.77 -20.79 -9.67
N PHE A 110 -7.56 -19.96 -8.99
CA PHE A 110 -8.55 -20.42 -8.02
C PHE A 110 -9.69 -21.17 -8.70
N GLY A 111 -10.15 -20.64 -9.83
CA GLY A 111 -11.19 -21.20 -10.66
C GLY A 111 -12.15 -20.13 -11.15
N GLY A 112 -11.97 -19.75 -12.41
CA GLY A 112 -12.89 -18.91 -13.16
C GLY A 112 -13.87 -19.79 -13.94
N PHE A 113 -15.08 -19.28 -14.17
CA PHE A 113 -16.07 -19.96 -15.00
C PHE A 113 -15.94 -19.47 -16.44
N HIS A 114 -15.50 -20.33 -17.36
CA HIS A 114 -15.31 -20.01 -18.77
C HIS A 114 -15.92 -21.11 -19.64
N ASN A 115 -16.74 -20.73 -20.63
CA ASN A 115 -17.31 -21.64 -21.62
C ASN A 115 -17.99 -22.90 -21.04
N GLY A 116 -18.67 -22.75 -19.90
CA GLY A 116 -19.38 -23.85 -19.24
C GLY A 116 -18.51 -24.78 -18.39
N SER A 117 -17.21 -24.50 -18.27
CA SER A 117 -16.27 -25.25 -17.41
C SER A 117 -15.64 -24.34 -16.37
N TRP A 118 -15.31 -24.91 -15.22
CA TRP A 118 -14.43 -24.27 -14.26
C TRP A 118 -12.97 -24.48 -14.69
N THR A 119 -12.10 -23.59 -14.22
CA THR A 119 -10.63 -23.74 -14.29
C THR A 119 -10.05 -23.91 -12.88
N GLY A 120 -8.73 -24.09 -12.76
CA GLY A 120 -8.04 -23.98 -11.49
C GLY A 120 -8.42 -25.04 -10.44
N ILE A 121 -8.32 -24.68 -9.16
CA ILE A 121 -8.61 -25.59 -8.03
C ILE A 121 -10.02 -26.19 -8.13
N VAL A 122 -11.04 -25.38 -8.47
CA VAL A 122 -12.44 -25.86 -8.57
C VAL A 122 -12.56 -27.02 -9.56
N GLN A 123 -11.94 -26.88 -10.73
CA GLN A 123 -11.99 -27.91 -11.77
C GLN A 123 -11.29 -29.21 -11.33
N ASP A 124 -10.13 -29.10 -10.71
CA ASP A 124 -9.35 -30.25 -10.26
C ASP A 124 -10.10 -31.04 -9.17
N VAL A 125 -10.82 -30.37 -8.28
CA VAL A 125 -11.66 -31.02 -7.26
C VAL A 125 -12.91 -31.63 -7.89
N TYR A 126 -13.64 -30.88 -8.73
CA TYR A 126 -14.86 -31.35 -9.38
C TYR A 126 -14.63 -32.59 -10.27
N THR A 127 -13.49 -32.66 -10.96
CA THR A 127 -13.11 -33.79 -11.81
C THR A 127 -12.52 -34.99 -11.05
N GLY A 128 -12.32 -34.86 -9.72
CA GLY A 128 -11.71 -35.90 -8.89
C GLY A 128 -10.20 -36.07 -9.10
N LYS A 129 -9.52 -35.07 -9.69
CA LYS A 129 -8.06 -35.03 -9.81
C LYS A 129 -7.42 -34.70 -8.46
N ALA A 130 -8.04 -33.80 -7.69
CA ALA A 130 -7.79 -33.57 -6.28
C ALA A 130 -8.98 -34.06 -5.44
N ASP A 131 -8.69 -34.50 -4.22
CA ASP A 131 -9.73 -34.85 -3.25
C ASP A 131 -10.13 -33.63 -2.41
N VAL A 132 -9.18 -32.71 -2.17
CA VAL A 132 -9.41 -31.46 -1.41
C VAL A 132 -8.63 -30.30 -2.02
N GLY A 133 -9.29 -29.16 -2.21
CA GLY A 133 -8.63 -27.89 -2.56
C GLY A 133 -8.25 -27.11 -1.30
N VAL A 134 -6.98 -26.75 -1.15
CA VAL A 134 -6.46 -26.07 0.04
C VAL A 134 -5.86 -24.72 -0.33
N HIS A 135 -6.61 -23.66 -0.06
CA HIS A 135 -6.16 -22.27 -0.15
C HIS A 135 -7.14 -21.34 0.58
N ALA A 136 -6.78 -20.07 0.78
CA ALA A 136 -7.74 -19.03 1.18
C ALA A 136 -8.68 -18.66 0.01
N MET A 137 -9.63 -19.53 -0.27
CA MET A 137 -10.61 -19.33 -1.33
C MET A 137 -11.87 -18.67 -0.79
N THR A 138 -12.34 -17.63 -1.47
CA THR A 138 -13.64 -17.02 -1.15
C THR A 138 -14.78 -17.99 -1.46
N GLN A 139 -15.67 -18.19 -0.49
CA GLN A 139 -16.91 -18.94 -0.66
C GLN A 139 -17.86 -18.13 -1.54
N LEU A 140 -18.23 -18.69 -2.70
CA LEU A 140 -19.21 -18.09 -3.62
C LEU A 140 -20.34 -19.08 -3.85
N HIS A 141 -21.57 -18.56 -3.95
CA HIS A 141 -22.74 -19.39 -4.20
C HIS A 141 -22.62 -20.18 -5.52
N GLN A 142 -22.11 -19.55 -6.59
CA GLN A 142 -21.93 -20.22 -7.89
C GLN A 142 -20.97 -21.43 -7.85
N ARG A 143 -20.08 -21.51 -6.84
CA ARG A 143 -19.15 -22.63 -6.70
C ARG A 143 -19.73 -23.76 -5.86
N LEU A 144 -20.72 -23.49 -5.01
CA LEU A 144 -21.40 -24.49 -4.18
C LEU A 144 -22.13 -25.56 -5.02
N ASP A 145 -22.48 -25.25 -6.27
CA ASP A 145 -23.09 -26.22 -7.17
C ASP A 145 -22.10 -27.32 -7.62
N TYR A 146 -20.79 -27.11 -7.41
CA TYR A 146 -19.72 -28.00 -7.89
C TYR A 146 -18.80 -28.53 -6.79
N VAL A 147 -18.60 -27.74 -5.72
CA VAL A 147 -17.70 -28.08 -4.61
C VAL A 147 -18.30 -27.65 -3.27
N ASP A 148 -18.09 -28.48 -2.24
CA ASP A 148 -18.46 -28.15 -0.87
C ASP A 148 -17.34 -27.39 -0.16
N TYR A 149 -17.71 -26.43 0.69
CA TYR A 149 -16.77 -25.65 1.50
C TYR A 149 -16.77 -26.09 2.96
N THR A 150 -15.60 -26.02 3.59
CA THR A 150 -15.46 -26.10 5.05
C THR A 150 -15.95 -24.82 5.71
N GLU A 151 -16.02 -24.82 7.05
CA GLU A 151 -16.26 -23.60 7.80
C GLU A 151 -15.19 -22.52 7.49
N PRO A 152 -15.57 -21.23 7.40
CA PRO A 152 -14.64 -20.15 7.12
C PRO A 152 -13.59 -19.99 8.23
N ILE A 153 -12.32 -20.07 7.86
CA ILE A 153 -11.18 -19.89 8.79
C ILE A 153 -10.72 -18.43 8.82
N LEU A 154 -10.93 -17.69 7.72
CA LEU A 154 -10.48 -16.30 7.54
C LEU A 154 -11.65 -15.41 7.11
N GLY A 155 -11.75 -14.21 7.70
CA GLY A 155 -12.65 -13.16 7.23
C GLY A 155 -12.12 -12.52 5.94
N SER A 156 -13.03 -12.23 4.99
CA SER A 156 -12.70 -11.55 3.73
C SER A 156 -13.25 -10.12 3.74
N TRP A 157 -12.48 -9.17 3.22
CA TRP A 157 -12.92 -7.81 2.96
C TRP A 157 -12.54 -7.41 1.54
N LEU A 158 -13.41 -6.63 0.89
CA LEU A 158 -13.14 -6.03 -0.42
C LEU A 158 -12.68 -4.59 -0.20
N GLY A 159 -11.52 -4.24 -0.74
CA GLY A 159 -10.97 -2.89 -0.70
C GLY A 159 -10.51 -2.43 -2.08
N ILE A 160 -10.49 -1.12 -2.30
CA ILE A 160 -9.96 -0.51 -3.52
C ILE A 160 -8.54 -0.05 -3.22
N VAL A 161 -7.59 -0.53 -4.01
CA VAL A 161 -6.20 -0.10 -3.91
C VAL A 161 -5.93 0.89 -5.03
N ARG A 162 -5.47 2.09 -4.66
CA ARG A 162 -5.03 3.11 -5.60
C ARG A 162 -3.59 3.49 -5.34
N ARG A 163 -2.91 3.95 -6.38
CA ARG A 163 -1.63 4.63 -6.22
C ARG A 163 -1.88 5.96 -5.52
N ARG A 164 -1.25 6.17 -4.36
CA ARG A 164 -1.22 7.50 -3.73
C ARG A 164 -0.37 8.40 -4.62
N GLU A 165 -0.99 9.38 -5.24
CA GLU A 165 -0.26 10.45 -5.91
C GLU A 165 0.49 11.22 -4.83
N LYS A 166 1.81 11.33 -4.97
CA LYS A 166 2.56 12.23 -4.10
C LYS A 166 2.17 13.63 -4.52
N PRO A 167 1.66 14.50 -3.63
CA PRO A 167 1.41 15.88 -4.00
C PRO A 167 2.73 16.44 -4.52
N SER A 168 2.77 16.77 -5.81
CA SER A 168 3.94 17.35 -6.45
C SER A 168 4.05 18.79 -5.98
N LEU A 169 4.47 18.99 -4.74
CA LEU A 169 4.96 20.29 -4.32
C LEU A 169 6.27 20.49 -5.09
N PRO A 170 6.33 21.47 -6.02
CA PRO A 170 7.59 21.74 -6.71
C PRO A 170 8.68 22.02 -5.67
N VAL A 171 9.90 21.57 -5.96
CA VAL A 171 11.08 21.68 -5.07
C VAL A 171 11.29 23.10 -4.52
N ILE A 172 10.77 24.11 -5.23
CA ILE A 172 10.70 25.50 -4.78
C ILE A 172 9.23 25.91 -4.75
N ASN A 173 8.57 25.75 -3.61
CA ASN A 173 7.25 26.31 -3.39
C ASN A 173 7.37 27.55 -2.48
N TRP A 174 6.93 28.71 -2.98
CA TRP A 174 6.83 29.95 -2.20
C TRP A 174 5.65 29.92 -1.22
N ILE A 175 5.41 28.76 -0.60
CA ILE A 175 4.27 28.52 0.30
C ILE A 175 4.23 29.57 1.41
N PHE A 176 5.40 30.01 1.86
CA PHE A 176 5.56 31.07 2.85
C PHE A 176 5.02 32.44 2.37
N LEU A 177 5.15 32.78 1.08
CA LEU A 177 4.60 34.02 0.51
C LEU A 177 3.11 33.90 0.18
N THR A 178 2.62 32.71 -0.15
CA THR A 178 1.21 32.54 -0.54
C THR A 178 0.22 33.00 0.53
N LYS A 179 0.59 32.90 1.81
CA LYS A 179 -0.23 33.32 2.95
C LYS A 179 0.03 34.76 3.38
N LEU A 180 1.11 35.36 2.90
CA LEU A 180 1.45 36.76 3.13
C LEU A 180 0.90 37.60 1.97
N HIS A 181 -0.38 37.94 2.04
CA HIS A 181 -1.04 38.73 0.99
C HIS A 181 -0.34 40.08 0.80
N VAL A 182 -0.23 40.55 -0.46
CA VAL A 182 0.47 41.81 -0.81
C VAL A 182 -0.04 43.01 0.02
N ASN A 183 -1.35 43.05 0.27
CA ASN A 183 -1.98 44.08 1.09
C ASN A 183 -1.44 44.13 2.53
N LEU A 184 -1.15 42.96 3.12
CA LEU A 184 -0.58 42.88 4.47
C LEU A 184 0.88 43.36 4.48
N ILE A 185 1.65 43.04 3.43
CA ILE A 185 3.03 43.55 3.27
C ILE A 185 3.02 45.08 3.18
N ILE A 186 2.15 45.64 2.35
CA ILE A 186 1.99 47.09 2.20
C ILE A 186 1.58 47.71 3.54
N ALA A 187 0.62 47.12 4.25
CA ALA A 187 0.18 47.61 5.55
C ALA A 187 1.33 47.60 6.59
N ILE A 188 2.12 46.52 6.66
CA ILE A 188 3.29 46.43 7.53
C ILE A 188 4.31 47.52 7.19
N LEU A 189 4.61 47.74 5.90
CA LEU A 189 5.53 48.78 5.45
C LEU A 189 5.04 50.19 5.80
N VAL A 190 3.75 50.47 5.63
CA VAL A 190 3.16 51.77 5.97
C VAL A 190 3.25 52.02 7.48
N VAL A 191 2.85 51.04 8.30
CA VAL A 191 2.92 51.16 9.77
C VAL A 191 4.37 51.29 10.25
N PHE A 192 5.31 50.60 9.61
CA PHE A 192 6.74 50.73 9.87
C PHE A 192 7.24 52.16 9.63
N VAL A 193 6.93 52.75 8.46
CA VAL A 193 7.35 54.12 8.11
C VAL A 193 6.74 55.15 9.07
N ILE A 194 5.45 55.00 9.41
CA ILE A 194 4.76 55.90 10.35
C ILE A 194 5.44 55.86 11.73
N ASN A 195 5.68 54.65 12.28
CA ASN A 195 6.34 54.51 13.57
C ASN A 195 7.78 55.04 13.55
N PHE A 196 8.51 54.83 12.44
CA PHE A 196 9.86 55.34 12.25
C PHE A 196 9.92 56.86 12.27
N VAL A 197 9.09 57.52 11.48
CA VAL A 197 9.05 58.99 11.43
C VAL A 197 8.57 59.55 12.76
N PHE A 198 7.49 59.00 13.32
CA PHE A 198 6.91 59.49 14.58
C PHE A 198 7.93 59.43 15.72
N ALA A 199 8.54 58.27 15.94
CA ALA A 199 9.43 58.08 17.07
C ALA A 199 10.75 58.86 16.90
N LEU A 200 11.26 59.01 15.67
CA LEU A 200 12.42 59.87 15.38
C LEU A 200 12.13 61.36 15.63
N VAL A 201 10.95 61.85 15.24
CA VAL A 201 10.55 63.24 15.44
C VAL A 201 10.34 63.53 16.92
N CYS A 202 9.64 62.65 17.64
CA CYS A 202 9.46 62.78 19.09
C CYS A 202 10.80 62.80 19.84
N GLU A 203 11.72 61.88 19.53
CA GLU A 203 13.02 61.80 20.19
C GLU A 203 13.86 63.06 19.95
N ASN A 204 13.95 63.51 18.70
CA ASN A 204 14.74 64.69 18.34
C ASN A 204 14.13 66.00 18.84
N THR A 205 12.80 66.08 18.94
CA THR A 205 12.10 67.26 19.47
C THR A 205 12.35 67.39 20.97
N MET A 206 12.26 66.29 21.72
CA MET A 206 12.54 66.26 23.15
C MET A 206 14.03 66.47 23.45
N ALA A 207 14.92 65.86 22.66
CA ALA A 207 16.37 66.10 22.77
C ALA A 207 16.72 67.58 22.53
N LYS A 208 16.06 68.24 21.56
CA LYS A 208 16.23 69.68 21.31
C LYS A 208 15.72 70.53 22.49
N TYR A 209 14.56 70.19 23.05
CA TYR A 209 13.99 70.90 24.21
C TYR A 209 14.90 70.80 25.45
N LEU A 210 15.47 69.61 25.69
CA LEU A 210 16.34 69.33 26.83
C LEU A 210 17.83 69.64 26.57
N ARG A 211 18.18 70.18 25.38
CA ARG A 211 19.56 70.45 24.93
C ARG A 211 20.49 69.23 25.00
N LEU A 212 19.95 68.04 24.76
CA LEU A 212 20.68 66.77 24.70
C LEU A 212 21.18 66.47 23.27
N LYS A 213 22.08 65.49 23.14
CA LYS A 213 22.59 65.05 21.84
C LYS A 213 21.47 64.43 21.01
N ARG A 214 21.38 64.79 19.73
CA ARG A 214 20.40 64.22 18.80
C ARG A 214 20.59 62.71 18.64
N PHE A 215 19.47 62.00 18.57
CA PHE A 215 19.45 60.57 18.33
C PHE A 215 19.78 60.28 16.86
N HIS A 216 20.60 59.25 16.63
CA HIS A 216 21.06 58.94 15.29
C HIS A 216 19.98 58.20 14.49
N THR A 217 19.72 58.60 13.25
CA THR A 217 18.64 58.05 12.40
C THR A 217 18.82 56.55 12.14
N ARG A 218 20.06 56.11 11.94
CA ARG A 218 20.41 54.69 11.77
C ARG A 218 20.03 53.86 13.01
N ASP A 219 20.34 54.37 14.20
CA ASP A 219 20.08 53.64 15.44
C ASP A 219 18.56 53.48 15.63
N MET A 220 17.76 54.47 15.22
CA MET A 220 16.30 54.39 15.28
C MET A 220 15.71 53.41 14.26
N PHE A 221 16.27 53.40 13.06
CA PHE A 221 15.88 52.45 12.01
C PHE A 221 16.18 51.01 12.43
N SER A 222 17.37 50.77 12.98
CA SER A 222 17.77 49.46 13.51
C SER A 222 16.88 49.03 14.68
N TYR A 223 16.50 49.95 15.57
CA TYR A 223 15.60 49.66 16.69
C TYR A 223 14.21 49.22 16.20
N ILE A 224 13.58 49.99 15.31
CA ILE A 224 12.22 49.69 14.82
C ILE A 224 12.19 48.46 13.90
N SER A 225 13.24 48.25 13.10
CA SER A 225 13.41 47.01 12.33
C SER A 225 13.55 45.80 13.25
N GLY A 226 14.19 45.96 14.41
CA GLY A 226 14.28 44.91 15.42
C GLY A 226 12.95 44.54 16.04
N LEU A 227 12.08 45.53 16.28
CA LEU A 227 10.72 45.28 16.74
C LEU A 227 9.85 44.56 15.69
N LEU A 228 10.07 44.82 14.40
CA LEU A 228 9.36 44.11 13.32
C LEU A 228 9.74 42.63 13.27
N PHE A 229 11.03 42.32 13.32
CA PHE A 229 11.54 40.95 13.22
C PHE A 229 11.69 40.24 14.57
N GLN A 230 11.27 40.88 15.67
CA GLN A 230 11.44 40.39 17.04
C GLN A 230 12.89 40.02 17.37
N ARG A 231 13.85 40.79 16.84
CA ARG A 231 15.28 40.54 17.01
C ARG A 231 15.99 41.81 17.43
N ASP A 232 16.80 41.71 18.47
CA ASP A 232 17.67 42.82 18.86
C ASP A 232 18.80 42.98 17.83
N LEU A 233 18.89 44.17 17.23
CA LEU A 233 19.92 44.56 16.27
C LEU A 233 21.06 45.36 16.92
N GLY A 234 21.15 45.37 18.25
CA GLY A 234 22.20 46.10 18.99
C GLY A 234 22.05 47.61 18.90
N ALA A 235 20.81 48.08 18.71
CA ALA A 235 20.48 49.49 18.60
C ALA A 235 20.36 50.14 20.00
N LYS A 236 20.64 51.45 20.07
CA LYS A 236 20.36 52.22 21.29
C LYS A 236 18.86 52.30 21.51
N LEU A 237 18.43 52.18 22.76
CA LEU A 237 17.02 52.34 23.11
C LEU A 237 16.65 53.83 23.14
N PRO A 238 15.41 54.19 22.76
CA PRO A 238 14.91 55.55 22.95
C PRO A 238 14.87 55.91 24.44
N GLU A 239 15.17 57.16 24.77
CA GLU A 239 15.29 57.64 26.16
C GLU A 239 13.95 58.17 26.69
N PHE A 240 13.12 58.77 25.84
CA PHE A 240 11.89 59.45 26.26
C PHE A 240 10.63 58.58 26.24
N TRP A 241 9.68 58.86 27.13
CA TRP A 241 8.42 58.10 27.21
C TRP A 241 7.51 58.31 25.99
N SER A 242 7.60 59.49 25.36
CA SER A 242 6.82 59.87 24.18
C SER A 242 7.16 59.03 22.94
N SER A 243 8.41 58.56 22.81
CA SER A 243 8.86 57.65 21.75
C SER A 243 8.79 56.18 22.16
N ARG A 244 8.91 55.86 23.46
CA ARG A 244 8.79 54.48 23.97
C ARG A 244 7.40 53.90 23.84
N LEU A 245 6.36 54.65 24.23
CA LEU A 245 4.98 54.18 24.20
C LEU A 245 4.52 53.68 22.80
N PRO A 246 4.69 54.44 21.70
CA PRO A 246 4.34 53.94 20.37
C PRO A 246 5.18 52.72 19.96
N CYS A 247 6.48 52.68 20.31
CA CYS A 247 7.32 51.53 20.03
C CYS A 247 6.85 50.26 20.77
N ILE A 248 6.38 50.38 22.02
CA ILE A 248 5.81 49.26 22.78
C ILE A 248 4.52 48.76 22.13
N CYS A 249 3.61 49.67 21.77
CA CYS A 249 2.38 49.30 21.06
C CYS A 249 2.67 48.61 19.71
N TYR A 250 3.65 49.14 18.97
CA TYR A 250 4.13 48.55 17.72
C TYR A 250 4.71 47.15 17.92
N ALA A 251 5.51 46.94 18.98
CA ALA A 251 6.09 45.64 19.32
C ALA A 251 5.02 44.58 19.61
N ILE A 252 3.98 44.93 20.38
CA ILE A 252 2.84 44.05 20.68
C ILE A 252 2.09 43.70 19.38
N ALA A 253 1.81 44.69 18.53
CA ALA A 253 1.13 44.47 17.26
C ALA A 253 1.91 43.53 16.32
N MET A 254 3.22 43.74 16.18
CA MET A 254 4.06 42.86 15.36
C MET A 254 4.19 41.46 15.95
N THR A 255 4.10 41.32 17.28
CA THR A 255 4.04 40.02 17.94
C THR A 255 2.80 39.22 17.57
N ILE A 256 1.64 39.88 17.56
CA ILE A 256 0.38 39.25 17.16
C ILE A 256 0.42 38.83 15.68
N ILE A 257 0.91 39.71 14.79
CA ILE A 257 0.99 39.42 13.35
C ILE A 257 1.92 38.24 13.07
N MET A 258 3.12 38.22 13.66
CA MET A 258 4.07 37.12 13.48
C MET A 258 3.52 35.80 14.02
N SER A 259 2.92 35.80 15.22
CA SER A 259 2.30 34.58 15.78
C SER A 259 1.19 34.04 14.88
N THR A 260 0.32 34.92 14.35
CA THR A 260 -0.77 34.54 13.46
C THR A 260 -0.27 34.00 12.11
N TYR A 261 0.78 34.62 11.55
CA TYR A 261 1.42 34.13 10.33
C TYR A 261 2.02 32.73 10.53
N THR A 262 2.76 32.52 11.63
CA THR A 262 3.33 31.20 11.94
C THR A 262 2.27 30.13 12.15
N ALA A 263 1.15 30.47 12.81
CA ALA A 263 0.03 29.56 13.00
C ALA A 263 -0.65 29.19 11.67
N ASN A 264 -0.89 30.16 10.79
CA ASN A 264 -1.51 29.92 9.48
C ASN A 264 -0.60 29.10 8.55
N LEU A 265 0.70 29.41 8.53
CA LEU A 265 1.69 28.63 7.79
C LEU A 265 1.73 27.18 8.29
N THR A 266 1.71 26.98 9.61
CA THR A 266 1.70 25.65 10.23
C THR A 266 0.44 24.89 9.88
N ALA A 267 -0.74 25.51 9.99
CA ALA A 267 -2.01 24.89 9.62
C ALA A 267 -2.01 24.41 8.17
N THR A 268 -1.40 25.16 7.25
CA THR A 268 -1.32 24.78 5.84
C THR A 268 -0.34 23.67 5.56
N ASN A 269 0.73 23.54 6.35
CA ASN A 269 1.68 22.44 6.25
C ASN A 269 1.16 21.13 6.84
N ILE A 270 0.09 21.18 7.64
CA ILE A 270 -0.54 20.01 8.27
C ILE A 270 -1.66 19.42 7.38
N VAL A 271 -1.97 20.02 6.23
CA VAL A 271 -3.01 19.48 5.34
C VAL A 271 -2.50 18.20 4.67
N TYR A 272 -2.85 17.06 5.26
CA TYR A 272 -2.93 15.79 4.55
C TYR A 272 -4.10 15.90 3.60
N ASP A 273 -3.84 15.96 2.29
CA ASP A 273 -4.89 15.77 1.28
C ASP A 273 -5.23 14.28 1.22
N ASP A 274 -5.84 13.79 2.30
CA ASP A 274 -6.51 12.50 2.38
C ASP A 274 -7.99 12.71 2.07
N SER A 275 -8.27 13.46 0.99
CA SER A 275 -9.60 13.39 0.41
C SER A 275 -9.85 11.94 -0.01
N ASP A 276 -10.85 11.32 0.61
CA ASP A 276 -11.32 9.99 0.24
C ASP A 276 -11.83 10.07 -1.20
N ASP A 277 -10.94 9.73 -2.13
CA ASP A 277 -11.21 9.80 -3.57
C ASP A 277 -12.33 8.84 -4.01
N PHE A 278 -12.70 7.90 -3.13
CA PHE A 278 -13.75 6.92 -3.33
C PHE A 278 -14.69 6.86 -2.13
N GLN A 279 -15.99 6.95 -2.39
CA GLN A 279 -17.05 6.74 -1.38
C GLN A 279 -17.39 5.25 -1.18
N GLY A 280 -16.42 4.37 -1.44
CA GLY A 280 -16.61 2.92 -1.49
C GLY A 280 -17.22 2.46 -2.82
N LEU A 281 -18.01 1.39 -2.78
CA LEU A 281 -18.49 0.71 -3.99
C LEU A 281 -19.59 1.47 -4.74
N SER A 282 -20.35 2.31 -4.05
CA SER A 282 -21.43 3.12 -4.64
C SER A 282 -20.93 4.38 -5.33
N ASP A 283 -19.61 4.56 -5.44
CA ASP A 283 -19.02 5.74 -6.05
C ASP A 283 -19.46 5.92 -7.52
N PRO A 284 -19.80 7.14 -7.96
CA PRO A 284 -20.09 7.46 -9.35
C PRO A 284 -19.02 6.98 -10.33
N LYS A 285 -17.73 7.05 -9.94
CA LYS A 285 -16.59 6.61 -10.76
C LYS A 285 -16.59 5.09 -11.00
N LEU A 286 -17.21 4.31 -10.10
CA LEU A 286 -17.33 2.85 -10.21
C LEU A 286 -18.64 2.41 -10.88
N THR A 287 -19.70 3.16 -10.65
CA THR A 287 -21.02 2.87 -11.25
C THR A 287 -21.09 3.30 -12.71
N ASN A 288 -20.39 4.37 -13.09
CA ASN A 288 -20.29 4.83 -14.47
C ASN A 288 -18.85 5.28 -14.78
N PRO A 289 -17.93 4.33 -15.04
CA PRO A 289 -16.52 4.64 -15.29
C PRO A 289 -16.33 5.45 -16.58
N SER A 290 -15.50 6.48 -16.51
CA SER A 290 -15.02 7.21 -17.69
C SER A 290 -13.88 6.45 -18.37
N SER A 291 -13.65 6.71 -19.66
CA SER A 291 -12.54 6.10 -20.41
C SER A 291 -11.14 6.48 -19.88
N GLU A 292 -11.03 7.62 -19.21
CA GLU A 292 -9.78 8.08 -18.56
C GLU A 292 -9.51 7.32 -17.26
N PHE A 293 -10.57 6.94 -16.53
CA PHE A 293 -10.45 6.24 -15.26
C PHE A 293 -10.31 4.73 -15.47
N LYS A 294 -9.09 4.20 -15.31
CA LYS A 294 -8.84 2.76 -15.42
C LYS A 294 -8.99 2.06 -14.06
N ILE A 295 -9.81 1.03 -14.03
CA ILE A 295 -9.97 0.12 -12.90
C ILE A 295 -9.90 -1.32 -13.41
N THR A 296 -9.36 -2.23 -12.59
CA THR A 296 -9.26 -3.64 -12.93
C THR A 296 -9.28 -4.53 -11.67
N VAL A 297 -9.55 -5.81 -11.86
CA VAL A 297 -9.44 -6.88 -10.85
C VAL A 297 -8.60 -8.01 -11.41
N MET A 298 -8.07 -8.86 -10.53
CA MET A 298 -7.38 -10.08 -10.95
C MET A 298 -8.35 -11.05 -11.62
N GLY A 299 -7.99 -11.52 -12.81
CA GLY A 299 -8.75 -12.51 -13.56
C GLY A 299 -8.70 -13.90 -12.90
N GLN A 300 -9.70 -14.73 -13.20
CA GLN A 300 -9.91 -16.09 -12.69
C GLN A 300 -9.98 -16.19 -11.16
N THR A 301 -10.41 -15.10 -10.52
CA THR A 301 -10.60 -15.01 -9.07
C THR A 301 -12.07 -14.79 -8.71
N ALA A 302 -12.36 -14.80 -7.41
CA ALA A 302 -13.65 -14.39 -6.87
C ALA A 302 -14.06 -12.96 -7.29
N TYR A 303 -13.08 -12.07 -7.46
CA TYR A 303 -13.32 -10.67 -7.81
C TYR A 303 -13.84 -10.51 -9.23
N GLU A 304 -13.38 -11.33 -10.17
CA GLU A 304 -13.92 -11.34 -11.53
C GLU A 304 -15.38 -11.81 -11.53
N LEU A 305 -15.71 -12.90 -10.81
CA LEU A 305 -17.08 -13.39 -10.71
C LEU A 305 -18.02 -12.34 -10.10
N TRP A 306 -17.55 -11.63 -9.08
CA TRP A 306 -18.26 -10.49 -8.52
C TRP A 306 -18.41 -9.36 -9.54
N ALA A 307 -17.36 -8.99 -10.27
CA ALA A 307 -17.41 -7.94 -11.29
C ALA A 307 -18.41 -8.28 -12.40
N ARG A 308 -18.51 -9.56 -12.81
CA ARG A 308 -19.51 -10.04 -13.79
C ARG A 308 -20.96 -9.82 -13.35
N THR A 309 -21.25 -9.68 -12.05
CA THR A 309 -22.59 -9.29 -11.58
C THR A 309 -22.97 -7.86 -11.94
N LYS A 310 -21.99 -7.03 -12.33
CA LYS A 310 -22.12 -5.63 -12.74
C LYS A 310 -21.66 -5.49 -14.20
N PRO A 311 -22.55 -5.65 -15.20
CA PRO A 311 -22.15 -5.79 -16.59
C PRO A 311 -21.37 -4.57 -17.13
N LEU A 312 -21.83 -3.36 -16.80
CA LEU A 312 -21.19 -2.12 -17.26
C LEU A 312 -19.77 -1.94 -16.69
N LEU A 313 -19.58 -2.29 -15.41
CA LEU A 313 -18.27 -2.26 -14.77
C LEU A 313 -17.36 -3.36 -15.32
N TYR A 314 -17.90 -4.56 -15.54
CA TYR A 314 -17.16 -5.68 -16.12
C TYR A 314 -16.67 -5.37 -17.53
N GLU A 315 -17.50 -4.78 -18.37
CA GLU A 315 -17.12 -4.40 -19.74
C GLU A 315 -15.96 -3.41 -19.78
N HIS A 316 -15.91 -2.49 -18.82
CA HIS A 316 -14.81 -1.53 -18.69
C HIS A 316 -13.52 -2.19 -18.20
N MET A 317 -13.63 -3.20 -17.34
CA MET A 317 -12.49 -3.85 -16.71
C MET A 317 -11.90 -4.99 -17.54
N LYS A 318 -12.70 -5.67 -18.37
CA LYS A 318 -12.35 -6.95 -19.03
C LYS A 318 -11.01 -6.91 -19.78
N ASP A 319 -10.71 -5.80 -20.45
CA ASP A 319 -9.51 -5.66 -21.29
C ASP A 319 -8.25 -5.40 -20.45
N ALA A 320 -8.42 -4.97 -19.19
CA ALA A 320 -7.35 -4.69 -18.25
C ALA A 320 -7.16 -5.79 -17.20
N MET A 321 -7.96 -6.87 -17.22
CA MET A 321 -7.83 -7.98 -16.28
C MET A 321 -6.59 -8.82 -16.63
N VAL A 322 -5.71 -9.00 -15.66
CA VAL A 322 -4.53 -9.85 -15.79
C VAL A 322 -4.74 -11.11 -14.95
N PRO A 323 -4.44 -12.31 -15.49
CA PRO A 323 -4.42 -13.53 -14.68
C PRO A 323 -3.32 -13.48 -13.62
N ASN A 324 -3.41 -14.39 -12.65
CA ASN A 324 -2.41 -14.50 -11.59
C ASN A 324 -1.13 -15.17 -12.13
N ASP A 325 -0.21 -14.39 -12.70
CA ASP A 325 1.04 -14.89 -13.25
C ASP A 325 2.12 -14.95 -12.15
N TYR A 326 2.20 -16.08 -11.44
CA TYR A 326 3.32 -16.44 -10.56
C TYR A 326 4.36 -17.35 -11.26
N VAL A 327 4.35 -17.41 -12.60
CA VAL A 327 5.28 -18.23 -13.41
C VAL A 327 6.01 -17.39 -14.44
#